data_AF-A0A270BIE5-F1
#
_entry.id   AF-A0A270BIE5-F1
#
_cell.length_a   1.000
_cell.length_b   1.000
_cell.length_c   1.000
_cell.angle_alpha   90.00
_cell.angle_beta   90.00
_cell.angle_gamma   90.00
#
_symmetry.space_group_name_H-M   'P 1'
#
loop_
_entity.id
_entity.type
_entity.pdbx_description
1 polymer ?
#
loop_
_entity_poly.entity_id
_entity_poly.type
_entity_poly.pdbx_seq_one_letter_code
_entity_poly.pdbx_strand_id
1 'polypeptide(L)'
;MEPHTTCFNPPPAQADAYTQAALRGLFSTDTLPSATAEELTRYEQAIRHLRAASHSLQWPCYSDAAFARTQHHYCEESIGEIVQTVRDLLERHIQAQRAALRP
;
A
#
# COMPACT_ATOMS: atom_id res chain seq x y z
N MET A 1 -6.62 -43.48 -1.12
CA MET A 1 -7.56 -42.34 -1.29
C MET A 1 -7.10 -41.33 -0.25
N GLU A 2 -6.16 -40.46 -0.63
CA GLU A 2 -5.53 -39.51 0.30
C GLU A 2 -6.52 -38.36 0.57
N PRO A 3 -6.64 -37.86 1.81
CA PRO A 3 -7.64 -36.88 2.18
C PRO A 3 -7.30 -35.53 1.55
N HIS A 4 -8.31 -34.89 0.96
CA HIS A 4 -8.24 -33.54 0.43
C HIS A 4 -7.82 -32.58 1.54
N THR A 5 -6.60 -32.05 1.45
CA THR A 5 -6.13 -30.99 2.35
C THR A 5 -7.05 -29.79 2.16
N THR A 6 -7.93 -29.59 3.13
CA THR A 6 -8.93 -28.55 3.12
C THR A 6 -8.24 -27.18 3.09
N CYS A 7 -8.35 -26.48 1.96
CA CYS A 7 -7.92 -25.10 1.79
C CYS A 7 -8.81 -24.19 2.65
N PHE A 8 -8.55 -24.12 3.96
CA PHE A 8 -9.32 -23.25 4.84
C PHE A 8 -8.72 -21.85 4.91
N ASN A 9 -9.65 -20.89 5.05
CA ASN A 9 -9.55 -19.44 4.88
C ASN A 9 -8.22 -18.78 5.27
N PRO A 10 -7.75 -17.80 4.47
CA PRO A 10 -6.63 -16.96 4.86
C PRO A 10 -6.97 -16.19 6.15
N PRO A 11 -5.97 -15.92 7.02
CA PRO A 11 -6.16 -15.12 8.22
C PRO A 11 -6.62 -13.69 7.87
N PRO A 12 -7.32 -13.00 8.79
CA PRO A 12 -7.76 -11.62 8.56
C PRO A 12 -6.55 -10.72 8.29
N ALA A 13 -6.65 -9.88 7.26
CA ALA A 13 -5.61 -8.95 6.87
C ALA A 13 -5.24 -8.02 8.05
N GLN A 14 -3.99 -8.08 8.48
CA GLN A 14 -3.45 -7.15 9.47
C GLN A 14 -3.49 -5.73 8.89
N ALA A 15 -3.78 -4.73 9.73
CA ALA A 15 -3.83 -3.33 9.28
C ALA A 15 -2.44 -2.86 8.83
N ASP A 16 -2.22 -2.82 7.52
CA ASP A 16 -0.95 -2.40 6.93
C ASP A 16 -0.69 -0.88 7.08
N ALA A 17 0.51 -0.46 6.71
CA ALA A 17 0.95 0.94 6.78
C ALA A 17 0.02 1.90 6.01
N TYR A 18 -0.56 1.46 4.89
CA TYR A 18 -1.49 2.27 4.12
C TYR A 18 -2.84 2.45 4.83
N THR A 19 -3.37 1.43 5.51
CA THR A 19 -4.61 1.57 6.31
C THR A 19 -4.48 2.70 7.32
N GLN A 20 -3.37 2.72 8.07
CA GLN A 20 -3.10 3.76 9.05
C GLN A 20 -2.90 5.14 8.40
N ALA A 21 -2.21 5.20 7.26
CA ALA A 21 -1.99 6.43 6.53
C ALA A 21 -3.28 7.02 5.94
N ALA A 22 -4.13 6.18 5.34
CA ALA A 22 -5.42 6.56 4.79
C ALA A 22 -6.37 7.08 5.88
N LEU A 23 -6.42 6.41 7.04
CA LEU A 23 -7.21 6.87 8.19
C LEU A 23 -6.77 8.24 8.71
N ARG A 24 -5.50 8.60 8.54
CA ARG A 24 -4.95 9.92 8.90
C ARG A 24 -5.13 10.97 7.79
N GLY A 25 -5.81 10.63 6.69
CA GLY A 25 -6.04 11.53 5.57
C GLY A 25 -4.82 11.76 4.68
N LEU A 26 -3.78 10.90 4.74
CA LEU A 26 -2.57 11.09 3.92
C LEU A 26 -2.87 11.05 2.42
N PHE A 27 -3.90 10.32 2.01
CA PHE A 27 -4.29 10.16 0.61
C PHE A 27 -5.45 11.10 0.19
N SER A 28 -5.83 12.06 1.05
CA SER A 28 -6.84 13.05 0.72
C SER A 28 -6.35 14.03 -0.35
N THR A 29 -7.16 14.25 -1.39
CA THR A 29 -6.79 15.10 -2.53
C THR A 29 -7.47 16.47 -2.54
N ASP A 30 -8.37 16.76 -1.60
CA ASP A 30 -9.28 17.92 -1.64
C ASP A 30 -8.59 19.29 -1.73
N THR A 31 -7.39 19.41 -1.19
CA THR A 31 -6.64 20.67 -1.10
C THR A 31 -5.40 20.68 -2.00
N LEU A 32 -5.20 19.64 -2.81
CA LEU A 32 -4.00 19.47 -3.62
C LEU A 32 -4.20 19.99 -5.05
N PRO A 33 -3.15 20.53 -5.69
CA PRO A 33 -3.17 20.80 -7.13
C PRO A 33 -3.43 19.51 -7.92
N SER A 34 -4.06 19.65 -9.08
CA SER A 34 -4.47 18.51 -9.93
C SER A 34 -3.33 17.53 -10.21
N ALA A 35 -2.14 18.03 -10.59
CA ALA A 35 -0.99 17.17 -10.87
C ALA A 35 -0.55 16.33 -9.67
N THR A 36 -0.57 16.91 -8.46
CA THR A 36 -0.24 16.20 -7.21
C THR A 36 -1.34 15.21 -6.85
N ALA A 37 -2.61 15.57 -7.00
CA ALA A 37 -3.75 14.68 -6.75
C ALA A 37 -3.74 13.44 -7.68
N GLU A 38 -3.42 13.63 -8.96
CA GLU A 38 -3.25 12.53 -9.92
C GLU A 38 -2.09 11.62 -9.51
N GLU A 39 -0.98 12.20 -9.05
CA GLU A 39 0.16 11.42 -8.58
C GLU A 39 -0.18 10.58 -7.34
N LEU A 40 -0.88 11.16 -6.35
CA LEU A 40 -1.39 10.42 -5.19
C LEU A 40 -2.31 9.29 -5.61
N THR A 41 -3.20 9.52 -6.57
CA THR A 41 -4.11 8.50 -7.10
C THR A 41 -3.35 7.32 -7.70
N ARG A 42 -2.25 7.57 -8.43
CA ARG A 42 -1.38 6.51 -8.98
C ARG A 42 -0.71 5.70 -7.88
N TYR A 43 -0.19 6.34 -6.83
CA TYR A 43 0.40 5.64 -5.69
C TYR A 43 -0.64 4.79 -4.95
N GLU A 44 -1.84 5.33 -4.74
CA GLU A 44 -2.93 4.59 -4.10
C GLU A 44 -3.35 3.36 -4.92
N GLN A 45 -3.40 3.48 -6.24
CA GLN A 45 -3.67 2.35 -7.13
C GLN A 45 -2.57 1.28 -7.04
N ALA A 46 -1.29 1.67 -7.01
CA ALA A 46 -0.18 0.74 -6.85
C ALA A 46 -0.29 -0.05 -5.52
N ILE A 47 -0.64 0.63 -4.42
CA ILE A 47 -0.89 -0.02 -3.13
C ILE A 47 -2.05 -1.02 -3.22
N ARG A 48 -3.15 -0.68 -3.90
CA ARG A 48 -4.28 -1.60 -4.08
C ARG A 48 -3.87 -2.87 -4.84
N HIS A 49 -3.04 -2.75 -5.87
CA HIS A 49 -2.52 -3.91 -6.59
C HIS A 49 -1.61 -4.78 -5.71
N LEU A 50 -0.73 -4.17 -4.91
CA LEU A 50 0.13 -4.90 -3.97
C LEU A 50 -0.68 -5.63 -2.90
N ARG A 51 -1.76 -5.02 -2.39
CA ARG A 51 -2.69 -5.69 -1.46
C ARG A 51 -3.37 -6.89 -2.09
N ALA A 52 -3.86 -6.76 -3.32
CA ALA A 52 -4.51 -7.86 -4.02
C ALA A 52 -3.53 -9.03 -4.27
N ALA A 53 -2.28 -8.72 -4.64
CA ALA A 53 -1.22 -9.71 -4.79
C ALA A 53 -0.89 -10.38 -3.45
N SER A 54 -0.67 -9.58 -2.40
CA SER A 54 -0.40 -10.03 -1.03
C SER A 54 -1.47 -10.99 -0.51
N HIS A 55 -2.75 -10.64 -0.67
CA HIS A 55 -3.87 -11.49 -0.28
C HIS A 55 -3.90 -12.81 -1.06
N SER A 56 -3.58 -12.77 -2.36
CA SER A 56 -3.51 -13.98 -3.18
C SER A 56 -2.40 -14.91 -2.68
N LEU A 57 -1.22 -14.38 -2.35
CA LEU A 57 -0.06 -15.15 -1.87
C LEU A 57 -0.30 -15.86 -0.52
N GLN A 58 -1.28 -15.41 0.24
CA GLN A 58 -1.67 -16.06 1.51
C GLN A 58 -2.59 -17.28 1.30
N TRP A 59 -2.97 -17.61 0.06
CA TRP A 59 -3.81 -18.77 -0.19
C TRP A 59 -3.07 -20.09 0.10
N PRO A 60 -3.72 -21.06 0.76
CA PRO A 60 -3.08 -22.32 1.16
C PRO A 60 -2.75 -23.26 0.00
N CYS A 61 -3.01 -22.87 -1.25
CA CYS A 61 -2.81 -23.69 -2.45
C CYS A 61 -1.46 -23.47 -3.15
N TYR A 62 -0.58 -22.60 -2.64
CA TYR A 62 0.74 -22.43 -3.23
C TYR A 62 1.62 -23.66 -2.97
N SER A 63 2.10 -24.27 -4.05
CA SER A 63 3.03 -25.40 -3.99
C SER A 63 4.37 -25.02 -3.38
N ASP A 64 4.79 -23.76 -3.54
CA ASP A 64 5.98 -23.20 -2.90
C ASP A 64 5.58 -22.16 -1.83
N ALA A 65 5.41 -22.63 -0.60
CA ALA A 65 5.06 -21.80 0.54
C ALA A 65 6.20 -20.86 0.97
N ALA A 66 7.46 -21.18 0.67
CA ALA A 66 8.58 -20.32 1.03
C ALA A 66 8.63 -19.10 0.10
N PHE A 67 8.49 -19.33 -1.21
CA PHE A 67 8.36 -18.27 -2.20
C PHE A 67 7.15 -17.38 -1.89
N ALA A 68 5.98 -17.97 -1.62
CA ALA A 68 4.77 -17.21 -1.32
C ALA A 68 4.94 -16.28 -0.11
N ARG A 69 5.61 -16.75 0.96
CA ARG A 69 5.94 -15.92 2.13
C ARG A 69 6.89 -14.78 1.80
N THR A 70 7.95 -15.03 1.02
CA THR A 70 8.89 -13.98 0.61
C THR A 70 8.20 -12.90 -0.22
N GLN A 71 7.37 -13.31 -1.19
CA GLN A 71 6.63 -12.36 -2.02
C GLN A 71 5.57 -11.58 -1.23
N HIS A 72 4.95 -12.22 -0.23
CA HIS A 72 4.01 -11.55 0.68
C HIS A 72 4.72 -10.45 1.46
N HIS A 73 5.88 -10.76 2.05
CA HIS A 73 6.70 -9.78 2.76
C HIS A 73 7.14 -8.63 1.86
N TYR A 74 7.58 -8.93 0.64
CA TYR A 74 7.93 -7.91 -0.35
C TYR A 74 6.76 -6.95 -0.65
N CYS A 75 5.53 -7.46 -0.73
CA CYS A 75 4.36 -6.62 -0.92
C CYS A 75 4.12 -5.69 0.27
N GLU A 76 4.29 -6.18 1.50
CA GLU A 76 4.13 -5.38 2.72
C GLU A 76 5.18 -4.26 2.81
N GLU A 77 6.44 -4.58 2.52
CA GLU A 77 7.53 -3.60 2.47
C GLU A 77 7.27 -2.54 1.40
N SER A 78 6.91 -2.97 0.19
CA SER A 78 6.61 -2.07 -0.94
C SER A 78 5.45 -1.11 -0.63
N ILE A 79 4.41 -1.56 0.08
CA ILE A 79 3.32 -0.69 0.55
C ILE A 79 3.85 0.37 1.52
N GLY A 80 4.73 -0.01 2.45
CA GLY A 80 5.39 0.92 3.38
C GLY A 80 6.23 1.98 2.65
N GLU A 81 7.02 1.57 1.66
CA GLU A 81 7.85 2.47 0.85
C GLU A 81 7.02 3.48 0.05
N ILE A 82 5.91 3.05 -0.55
CA ILE A 82 5.01 3.96 -1.27
C ILE A 82 4.36 4.95 -0.30
N VAL A 83 3.92 4.49 0.88
CA VAL A 83 3.38 5.39 1.91
C VAL A 83 4.42 6.43 2.33
N GLN A 84 5.68 6.06 2.51
CA GLN A 84 6.75 7.01 2.82
C GLN A 84 6.97 7.99 1.66
N THR A 85 6.99 7.52 0.43
CA THR A 85 7.12 8.36 -0.77
C THR A 85 6.02 9.42 -0.84
N VAL A 86 4.77 9.05 -0.52
CA VAL A 86 3.64 10.00 -0.46
C VAL A 86 3.83 11.03 0.66
N ARG A 87 4.35 10.64 1.84
CA ARG A 87 4.68 11.59 2.91
C ARG A 87 5.69 12.63 2.44
N ASP A 88 6.76 12.18 1.81
CA ASP A 88 7.84 13.04 1.33
C ASP A 88 7.37 13.96 0.19
N LEU A 89 6.47 13.47 -0.68
CA LEU A 89 5.84 14.27 -1.72
C LEU A 89 5.01 15.42 -1.12
N LEU A 90 4.15 15.11 -0.15
CA LEU A 90 3.29 16.11 0.49
C LEU A 90 4.08 17.11 1.33
N GLU A 91 5.12 16.66 2.03
CA GLU A 91 6.00 17.56 2.77
C GLU A 91 6.69 18.56 1.84
N ARG A 92 7.26 18.09 0.72
CA ARG A 92 7.85 18.96 -0.31
C ARG A 92 6.84 19.95 -0.86
N HIS A 93 5.60 19.51 -1.08
CA HIS A 93 4.53 20.38 -1.55
C HIS A 93 4.22 21.51 -0.55
N ILE A 94 4.06 21.17 0.73
CA ILE A 94 3.82 22.14 1.81
C ILE A 94 4.99 23.12 1.94
N GLN A 95 6.24 22.64 1.87
CA GLN A 95 7.42 23.49 1.92
C GLN A 95 7.47 24.48 0.74
N ALA A 96 7.18 24.01 -0.48
CA ALA A 96 7.14 24.85 -1.68
C ALA A 96 6.06 25.95 -1.57
N GLN A 97 4.85 25.61 -1.09
CA GLN A 97 3.80 26.59 -0.84
C GLN A 97 4.25 27.66 0.18
N ARG A 98 4.86 27.24 1.29
CA ARG A 98 5.34 28.16 2.34
C ARG A 98 6.46 29.07 1.85
N ALA A 99 7.37 28.56 1.01
CA ALA A 99 8.43 29.35 0.40
C ALA A 99 7.87 30.41 -0.55
N ALA A 100 6.85 30.08 -1.35
CA ALA A 100 6.20 31.02 -2.26
C ALA A 100 5.41 32.14 -1.56
N LEU A 101 5.06 31.96 -0.28
CA LEU A 101 4.32 32.93 0.55
C LEU A 101 5.23 33.88 1.35
N ARG A 102 6.56 33.76 1.25
CA ARG A 102 7.51 34.66 1.91
C ARG A 102 7.92 35.78 0.92
N PRO A 103 7.58 37.06 1.17
CA PRO A 103 7.94 38.19 0.31
C PRO A 103 9.44 38.50 0.31
#